data_AF-A0A562IW68-F1
#
_entry.id   AF-A0A562IW68-F1
#
_cell.length_a   1.000
_cell.length_b   1.000
_cell.length_c   1.000
_cell.angle_alpha   90.00
_cell.angle_beta   90.00
_cell.angle_gamma   90.00
#
_symmetry.space_group_name_H-M   'P 1'
#
loop_
_entity.id
_entity.type
_entity.pdbx_description
1 polymer ?
#
loop_
_entity_poly.entity_id
_entity_poly.type
_entity_poly.pdbx_seq_one_letter_code
_entity_poly.pdbx_strand_id
1 'polypeptide(L)'
;MTYDRELADRVRAALSTEHGVSEKAMFGGLAFLLDGAMAVAVAGQDGLMVRSDPARADELTAADGVTRMVMRGRELDGWLLVRPDVLDDEDALHRWVATGRDVARSLPPRRAGSTRSSGR
;
A
#
# COMPACT_ATOMS: atom_id res chain seq x y z
N MET A 1 -4.08 17.02 8.70
CA MET A 1 -3.89 15.67 8.14
C MET A 1 -4.18 14.70 9.27
N THR A 2 -5.22 13.88 9.15
CA THR A 2 -5.65 12.96 10.21
C THR A 2 -5.65 11.57 9.59
N TYR A 3 -4.47 10.96 9.51
CA TYR A 3 -4.34 9.53 9.32
C TYR A 3 -4.04 8.89 10.67
N ASP A 4 -4.30 7.60 10.78
CA ASP A 4 -3.94 6.83 11.96
C ASP A 4 -2.41 6.77 12.11
N ARG A 5 -1.90 7.51 13.10
CA ARG A 5 -0.46 7.57 13.39
C ARG A 5 0.06 6.26 13.98
N GLU A 6 -0.76 5.58 14.76
CA GLU A 6 -0.38 4.31 15.37
C GLU A 6 -0.22 3.24 14.29
N LEU A 7 -1.18 3.14 13.37
CA LEU A 7 -1.05 2.27 12.21
C LEU A 7 0.17 2.63 11.35
N ALA A 8 0.42 3.92 11.13
CA ALA A 8 1.61 4.36 10.40
C ALA A 8 2.92 3.96 11.09
N ASP A 9 2.98 4.04 12.43
CA ASP A 9 4.16 3.65 13.20
C ASP A 9 4.38 2.13 13.15
N ARG A 10 3.31 1.33 13.22
CA ARG A 10 3.37 -0.13 13.06
C ARG A 10 3.82 -0.54 11.65
N VAL A 11 3.30 0.11 10.62
CA VAL A 11 3.76 -0.10 9.23
C VAL A 11 5.24 0.27 9.07
N ARG A 12 5.68 1.37 9.69
CA ARG A 12 7.10 1.78 9.67
C ARG A 12 7.99 0.73 10.35
N ALA A 13 7.56 0.20 11.49
CA ALA A 13 8.27 -0.88 12.18
C ALA A 13 8.35 -2.15 11.32
N ALA A 14 7.25 -2.54 10.65
CA ALA A 14 7.22 -3.69 9.76
C ALA A 14 8.14 -3.56 8.53
N LEU A 15 8.48 -2.32 8.13
CA LEU A 15 9.40 -2.04 7.02
C LEU A 15 10.81 -1.64 7.49
N SER A 16 11.13 -1.71 8.78
CA SER A 16 12.38 -1.16 9.31
C SER A 16 13.64 -1.87 8.79
N THR A 17 13.51 -3.13 8.34
CA THR A 17 14.60 -3.92 7.76
C THR A 17 14.77 -3.68 6.26
N GLU A 18 13.88 -2.91 5.65
CA GLU A 18 13.91 -2.62 4.22
C GLU A 18 14.80 -1.43 3.89
N HIS A 19 15.58 -1.53 2.82
CA HIS A 19 16.42 -0.43 2.32
C HIS A 19 15.63 0.47 1.36
N GLY A 20 15.97 1.75 1.28
CA GLY A 20 15.33 2.67 0.34
C GLY A 20 13.87 2.99 0.67
N VAL A 21 13.46 2.81 1.93
CA VAL A 21 12.14 3.22 2.42
C VAL A 21 12.06 4.75 2.42
N SER A 22 10.98 5.28 1.86
CA SER A 22 10.65 6.70 1.89
C SER A 22 9.17 6.89 2.19
N GLU A 23 8.86 7.93 2.94
CA GLU A 23 7.51 8.29 3.35
C GLU A 23 7.02 9.50 2.56
N LYS A 24 5.78 9.46 2.06
CA LYS A 24 5.19 10.58 1.35
C LYS A 24 3.73 10.77 1.71
N ALA A 25 3.36 11.99 2.08
CA ALA A 25 1.98 12.36 2.32
C ALA A 25 1.18 12.33 1.02
N MET A 26 0.21 11.42 0.91
CA MET A 26 -0.70 11.28 -0.23
C MET A 26 -1.93 10.45 0.14
N PHE A 27 -2.97 10.50 -0.70
CA PHE A 27 -4.24 9.78 -0.47
C PHE A 27 -4.90 10.09 0.88
N GLY A 28 -4.73 11.33 1.37
CA GLY A 28 -5.26 11.73 2.68
C GLY A 28 -4.49 11.17 3.89
N GLY A 29 -3.44 10.38 3.68
CA GLY A 29 -2.58 9.86 4.74
C GLY A 29 -1.11 9.73 4.33
N LEU A 30 -0.49 8.60 4.66
CA LEU A 30 0.96 8.40 4.57
C LEU A 30 1.30 7.15 3.75
N ALA A 31 1.99 7.33 2.63
CA ALA A 31 2.46 6.25 1.78
C ALA A 31 3.93 5.90 2.07
N PHE A 32 4.22 4.60 2.01
CA PHE A 32 5.55 4.02 2.16
C PHE A 32 6.01 3.45 0.81
N LEU A 33 7.18 3.90 0.37
CA LEU A 33 7.75 3.55 -0.92
C LEU A 33 9.12 2.90 -0.72
N LEU A 34 9.41 1.84 -1.47
CA LEU A 34 10.70 1.15 -1.55
C LEU A 34 11.37 1.50 -2.88
N ASP A 35 12.49 2.20 -2.83
CA ASP A 35 13.19 2.68 -4.05
C ASP A 35 12.27 3.44 -5.02
N GLY A 36 11.33 4.20 -4.43
CA GLY A 36 10.31 4.95 -5.15
C GLY A 36 9.11 4.12 -5.63
N ALA A 37 9.09 2.78 -5.52
CA ALA A 37 7.92 1.97 -5.75
C ALA A 37 7.02 1.93 -4.51
N MET A 38 5.75 2.31 -4.63
CA MET A 38 4.84 2.37 -3.48
C MET A 38 4.42 0.95 -3.10
N ALA A 39 4.67 0.58 -1.84
CA ALA A 39 4.35 -0.73 -1.28
C ALA A 39 3.00 -0.71 -0.56
N VAL A 40 2.83 0.25 0.34
CA VAL A 40 1.61 0.41 1.14
C VAL A 40 1.34 1.88 1.43
N ALA A 41 0.09 2.23 1.76
CA ALA A 41 -0.26 3.54 2.27
C ALA A 41 -1.35 3.48 3.33
N VAL A 42 -1.16 4.17 4.44
CA VAL A 42 -2.21 4.40 5.43
C VAL A 42 -3.14 5.45 4.88
N ALA A 43 -4.34 5.04 4.47
CA ALA A 43 -5.34 5.90 3.88
C ALA A 43 -6.34 6.34 4.96
N GLY A 44 -6.10 7.50 5.57
CA GLY A 44 -7.06 8.14 6.48
C GLY A 44 -7.72 7.18 7.49
N GLN A 45 -9.06 7.17 7.52
CA GLN A 45 -9.87 6.24 8.31
C GLN A 45 -10.28 4.98 7.51
N ASP A 46 -9.88 4.87 6.25
CA ASP A 46 -10.31 3.81 5.34
C ASP A 46 -9.43 2.55 5.46
N GLY A 47 -8.30 2.63 6.18
CA GLY A 47 -7.42 1.51 6.50
C GLY A 47 -6.09 1.56 5.74
N LEU A 48 -5.63 0.39 5.29
CA LEU A 48 -4.34 0.22 4.62
C LEU A 48 -4.55 -0.09 3.14
N MET A 49 -4.03 0.79 2.29
CA MET A 49 -3.86 0.51 0.88
C MET A 49 -2.63 -0.38 0.68
N VAL A 50 -2.78 -1.49 -0.03
CA VAL A 50 -1.72 -2.47 -0.23
C VAL A 50 -1.50 -2.67 -1.72
N ARG A 51 -0.24 -2.58 -2.16
CA ARG A 51 0.15 -2.97 -3.51
C ARG A 51 -0.02 -4.49 -3.64
N SER A 52 -0.69 -4.94 -4.69
CA SER A 52 -0.88 -6.37 -4.95
C SER A 52 -0.56 -6.72 -6.39
N ASP A 53 -0.41 -8.01 -6.64
CA ASP A 53 -0.45 -8.55 -7.99
C ASP A 53 -1.91 -8.51 -8.48
N PRO A 54 -2.22 -7.81 -9.60
CA PRO A 54 -3.56 -7.81 -10.18
C PRO A 54 -4.10 -9.22 -10.45
N ALA A 55 -3.23 -10.18 -10.79
CA ALA A 55 -3.64 -11.56 -11.06
C ALA A 55 -4.11 -12.30 -9.79
N ARG A 56 -3.70 -11.83 -8.61
CA ARG A 56 -4.11 -12.38 -7.31
C ARG A 56 -5.16 -11.54 -6.61
N ALA A 57 -5.64 -10.46 -7.23
CA ALA A 57 -6.59 -9.56 -6.59
C ALA A 57 -7.86 -10.29 -6.14
N ASP A 58 -8.42 -11.18 -6.98
CA ASP A 58 -9.63 -11.93 -6.65
C ASP A 58 -9.44 -12.87 -5.46
N GLU A 59 -8.31 -13.59 -5.42
CA GLU A 59 -7.91 -14.45 -4.30
C GLU A 59 -7.79 -13.65 -3.00
N LEU A 60 -7.12 -12.50 -3.06
CA LEU A 60 -6.85 -11.67 -1.89
C LEU A 60 -8.11 -10.96 -1.37
N THR A 61 -9.05 -10.60 -2.26
CA THR A 61 -10.35 -10.03 -1.88
C THR A 61 -11.37 -11.06 -1.40
N ALA A 62 -11.06 -12.35 -1.52
CA ALA A 62 -11.87 -13.39 -0.89
C ALA A 62 -11.71 -13.40 0.64
N ALA A 63 -10.67 -12.76 1.17
CA ALA A 63 -10.50 -12.57 2.60
C ALA A 63 -11.46 -11.48 3.13
N ASP A 64 -12.12 -11.77 4.25
CA ASP A 64 -13.01 -10.81 4.89
C ASP A 64 -12.26 -9.52 5.26
N GLY A 65 -12.88 -8.38 4.95
CA GLY A 65 -12.33 -7.05 5.22
C GLY A 65 -11.30 -6.55 4.21
N VAL A 66 -11.16 -7.22 3.06
CA VAL A 66 -10.30 -6.80 1.94
C VAL A 66 -11.15 -6.50 0.72
N THR A 67 -10.92 -5.35 0.09
CA THR A 67 -11.62 -4.97 -1.15
C THR A 67 -10.63 -4.44 -2.18
N ARG A 68 -11.05 -4.39 -3.45
CA ARG A 68 -10.28 -3.68 -4.48
C ARG A 68 -10.34 -2.19 -4.21
N MET A 69 -9.20 -1.51 -4.33
CA MET A 69 -9.18 -0.07 -4.15
C MET A 69 -9.92 0.62 -5.30
N VAL A 70 -10.89 1.48 -4.98
CA VAL A 70 -11.60 2.30 -5.96
C VAL A 70 -11.20 3.75 -5.80
N MET A 71 -10.79 4.38 -6.91
CA MET A 71 -10.48 5.81 -6.95
C MET A 71 -11.29 6.49 -8.05
N ARG A 72 -12.12 7.47 -7.65
CA ARG A 72 -12.99 8.22 -8.57
C ARG A 72 -13.88 7.31 -9.43
N GLY A 73 -14.45 6.27 -8.82
CA GLY A 73 -15.36 5.33 -9.48
C GLY A 73 -14.67 4.30 -10.39
N ARG A 74 -13.34 4.21 -10.35
CA ARG A 74 -12.57 3.20 -11.09
C ARG A 74 -11.74 2.35 -10.13
N GLU A 75 -11.82 1.03 -10.28
CA GLU A 75 -10.91 0.12 -9.62
C GLU A 75 -9.46 0.41 -10.06
N LEU A 76 -8.57 0.47 -9.08
CA LEU A 76 -7.14 0.58 -9.30
C LEU A 76 -6.56 -0.82 -9.34
N ASP A 77 -6.22 -1.30 -10.54
CA ASP A 77 -5.54 -2.58 -10.70
C ASP A 77 -4.25 -2.65 -9.87
N GLY A 78 -4.06 -3.78 -9.19
CA GLY A 78 -2.91 -4.02 -8.33
C GLY A 78 -2.92 -3.22 -7.02
N TRP A 79 -4.10 -2.77 -6.58
CA TRP A 79 -4.31 -2.12 -5.29
C TRP A 79 -5.49 -2.71 -4.54
N LEU A 80 -5.25 -3.01 -3.27
CA LEU A 80 -6.26 -3.46 -2.32
C LEU A 80 -6.44 -2.43 -1.21
N LEU A 81 -7.62 -2.42 -0.61
CA LEU A 81 -7.93 -1.71 0.62
C LEU A 81 -8.25 -2.74 1.70
N VAL A 82 -7.46 -2.74 2.76
CA VAL A 82 -7.64 -3.59 3.94
C VAL A 82 -8.25 -2.74 5.05
N ARG A 83 -9.40 -3.15 5.58
CA ARG A 83 -10.12 -2.41 6.61
C ARG A 83 -9.34 -2.38 7.93
N PRO A 84 -9.51 -1.33 8.75
CA PRO A 84 -8.80 -1.19 10.03
C PRO A 84 -8.97 -2.37 11.00
N ASP A 85 -10.15 -2.99 11.06
CA ASP A 85 -10.44 -4.12 11.96
C ASP A 85 -9.60 -5.37 11.65
N VAL A 86 -9.20 -5.57 10.39
CA VAL A 86 -8.27 -6.63 10.01
C VAL A 86 -6.84 -6.30 10.47
N LEU A 87 -6.50 -5.02 10.57
CA LEU A 87 -5.16 -4.54 10.90
C LEU A 87 -4.91 -4.41 12.39
N ASP A 88 -5.93 -4.58 13.24
CA ASP A 88 -5.76 -4.70 14.69
C ASP A 88 -4.96 -5.96 15.05
N ASP A 89 -5.03 -7.00 14.20
CA ASP A 89 -4.18 -8.18 14.29
C ASP A 89 -2.78 -7.89 13.70
N GLU A 90 -1.74 -8.12 14.51
CA GLU A 90 -0.35 -7.83 14.14
C GLU A 90 0.16 -8.76 13.03
N ASP A 91 -0.20 -10.04 13.05
CA ASP A 91 0.20 -11.01 12.02
C ASP A 91 -0.46 -10.69 10.67
N ALA A 92 -1.73 -10.27 10.70
CA ALA A 92 -2.45 -9.80 9.52
C ALA A 92 -1.80 -8.53 8.96
N LEU A 93 -1.48 -7.56 9.81
CA LEU A 93 -0.75 -6.35 9.39
C LEU A 93 0.57 -6.71 8.72
N HIS A 94 1.39 -7.55 9.35
CA HIS A 94 2.67 -7.97 8.78
C HIS A 94 2.51 -8.68 7.44
N ARG A 95 1.50 -9.55 7.30
CA ARG A 95 1.18 -10.23 6.04
C ARG A 95 0.85 -9.26 4.92
N TRP A 96 0.03 -8.25 5.19
CA TRP A 96 -0.37 -7.26 4.21
C TRP A 96 0.77 -6.33 3.83
N VAL A 97 1.57 -5.89 4.80
CA VAL A 97 2.79 -5.11 4.55
C VAL A 97 3.79 -5.91 3.72
N ALA A 98 3.99 -7.19 4.03
CA ALA A 98 4.87 -8.07 3.25
C ALA A 98 4.37 -8.24 1.82
N THR A 99 3.05 -8.42 1.61
CA THR A 99 2.45 -8.51 0.27
C THR A 99 2.75 -7.26 -0.57
N GLY A 100 2.55 -6.07 0.01
CA GLY A 100 2.87 -4.80 -0.64
C GLY A 100 4.36 -4.63 -0.93
N ARG A 101 5.20 -4.99 0.04
CA ARG A 101 6.65 -4.97 -0.09
C ARG A 101 7.13 -5.85 -1.22
N ASP A 102 6.70 -7.11 -1.26
CA ASP A 102 7.19 -8.11 -2.20
C ASP A 102 6.88 -7.70 -3.65
N VAL A 103 5.68 -7.14 -3.88
CA VAL A 103 5.33 -6.56 -5.19
C VAL A 103 6.13 -5.29 -5.48
N ALA A 104 6.33 -4.39 -4.51
CA ALA A 104 7.12 -3.19 -4.74
C ALA A 104 8.60 -3.50 -5.06
N ARG A 105 9.17 -4.53 -4.44
CA ARG A 105 10.55 -5.00 -4.69
C ARG A 105 10.71 -5.70 -6.03
N SER A 106 9.67 -6.34 -6.55
CA SER A 106 9.72 -6.97 -7.87
C SER A 106 9.65 -5.96 -9.02
N LEU A 107 9.19 -4.73 -8.74
CA LEU A 107 9.17 -3.67 -9.73
C LEU A 107 10.56 -3.04 -9.90
N PRO A 108 10.92 -2.64 -11.13
CA PRO A 108 12.17 -1.93 -11.35
C PRO A 108 12.16 -0.62 -10.53
N PRO A 109 13.27 -0.26 -9.87
CA PRO A 109 13.39 1.00 -9.14
C PRO A 109 12.95 2.15 -10.04
N ARG A 110 12.13 3.07 -9.51
CA ARG A 110 11.72 4.22 -10.31
C ARG A 110 12.94 5.10 -10.51
N ARG A 111 13.57 5.04 -11.69
CA ARG A 111 14.65 5.97 -12.06
C ARG A 111 14.16 7.40 -11.82
N ALA A 112 14.95 8.19 -11.10
CA ALA A 112 14.74 9.61 -10.94
C ALA A 112 14.84 10.28 -12.33
N GLY A 113 13.70 10.41 -13.02
CA GLY A 113 13.63 10.94 -14.37
C GLY A 113 12.80 10.08 -15.33
N SER A 114 11.51 9.89 -15.05
CA SER A 114 10.54 9.63 -16.12
C SER A 114 9.19 10.21 -15.72
N THR A 115 9.01 11.46 -16.10
CA THR A 115 7.69 12.04 -16.35
C THR A 115 6.99 11.11 -17.33
N ARG A 116 6.08 10.25 -16.87
CA ARG A 116 5.12 9.62 -17.77
C ARG A 116 4.17 10.73 -18.22
N SER A 117 4.50 11.32 -19.36
CA SER A 117 3.56 12.01 -20.23
C SER A 117 2.39 11.05 -20.48
N SER A 118 1.26 11.32 -19.84
CA SER A 118 -0.04 10.83 -20.31
C SER A 118 -0.49 11.79 -21.40
N GLY A 119 -0.07 11.49 -22.63
CA GLY A 119 -0.63 12.12 -23.82
C GLY A 119 -1.97 11.47 -24.16
N ARG A 120 -3.02 12.30 -24.22
CA ARG A 120 -3.85 12.43 -25.42
C ARG A 120 -4.57 13.76 -25.40
#